data_AF-A0A9W6SQ07-F1
#
_entry.id   AF-A0A9W6SQ07-F1
#
_cell.length_a   1.000
_cell.length_b   1.000
_cell.length_c   1.000
_cell.angle_alpha   90.00
_cell.angle_beta   90.00
_cell.angle_gamma   90.00
#
_symmetry.space_group_name_H-M   'P 1'
#
loop_
_entity.id
_entity.type
_entity.pdbx_description
1 polymer ?
#
loop_
_entity_poly.entity_id
_entity_poly.type
_entity_poly.pdbx_seq_one_letter_code
_entity_poly.pdbx_strand_id
1 'polypeptide(L)'
;MTDPNFPQMSPLDQLRMVLLHNVNALGRGIVIARPKVALLLDRLQADRRLIAMMDRLHEEHQGDPVWTKGITGSTLVALSPSDCRRVLGGSDQTYAMATPLKRRMMGHFQPDGVILTRPGELRTHRRQFNEVVLDWGREVHREAATFIKVVNEEVDALLQGPMATGRPLTYRSIRRIFQRIGRRCVLGDAAAEDVEMSELLDALRREGNWLGLRFWRRNRTHALRARFVDRVHRYVELGQRGSLVGRFADLPTEARLHPSGQVAHWLMAFDIQPVVITRALALLSTHPQHLTPIEEELADADRFHGTGSAQAVLAMPYLRASVMEAARLWPVVRDLARVMARDADWDGRLVPQDAEVLISTVYHGRAAYRGRAANRFTPQQWIDGSADGDWGLSPASRGPAGCPGADLGFFLITGFLAATLRKARFRLLTQELRPDIPLPVNFDPFHAKFAVADKPDAPPTVMVSMGPGNEDYGED
;
A
#
# COMPACT_ATOMS: atom_id res chain seq x y z
N MET A 1 38.58 18.11 9.27
CA MET A 1 37.28 18.69 9.67
C MET A 1 36.52 18.96 8.38
N THR A 2 35.60 18.06 8.03
CA THR A 2 34.71 18.20 6.87
C THR A 2 33.78 19.39 7.10
N ASP A 3 33.48 20.13 6.02
CA ASP A 3 32.52 21.23 6.01
C ASP A 3 31.23 20.82 6.74
N PRO A 4 30.73 21.58 7.73
CA PRO A 4 29.53 21.24 8.53
C PRO A 4 28.22 21.24 7.71
N ASN A 5 28.30 21.29 6.39
CA ASN A 5 27.17 21.35 5.49
C ASN A 5 27.00 20.02 4.75
N PHE A 6 25.75 19.60 4.60
CA PHE A 6 25.41 18.48 3.74
C PHE A 6 25.85 18.72 2.29
N PRO A 7 26.23 17.66 1.55
CA PRO A 7 26.53 17.76 0.13
C PRO A 7 25.36 18.35 -0.66
N GLN A 8 25.69 19.11 -1.70
CA GLN A 8 24.71 19.72 -2.60
C GLN A 8 24.70 18.95 -3.92
N MET A 9 23.52 18.62 -4.44
CA MET A 9 23.42 18.07 -5.79
C MET A 9 23.97 19.07 -6.81
N SER A 10 24.75 18.56 -7.77
CA SER A 10 25.20 19.36 -8.91
C SER A 10 23.99 19.94 -9.69
N PRO A 11 24.11 21.08 -10.38
CA PRO A 11 23.01 21.64 -11.18
C PRO A 11 22.45 20.66 -12.22
N LEU A 12 23.31 19.80 -12.78
CA LEU A 12 22.91 18.77 -13.72
C LEU A 12 22.09 17.67 -13.03
N ASP A 13 22.47 17.25 -11.83
CA ASP A 13 21.73 16.23 -11.08
C ASP A 13 20.43 16.79 -10.50
N GLN A 14 20.38 18.08 -10.16
CA GLN A 14 19.12 18.76 -9.83
C GLN A 14 18.15 18.72 -11.02
N LEU A 15 18.62 19.03 -12.24
CA LEU A 15 17.80 18.92 -13.45
C LEU A 15 17.33 17.48 -13.68
N ARG A 16 18.22 16.50 -13.55
CA ARG A 16 17.87 15.08 -13.67
C ARG A 16 16.85 14.66 -12.61
N MET A 17 17.00 15.10 -11.37
CA MET A 17 16.01 14.86 -10.30
C MET A 17 14.65 15.46 -10.66
N VAL A 18 14.60 16.70 -11.15
CA VAL A 18 13.35 17.30 -11.63
C VAL A 18 12.69 16.44 -12.72
N LEU A 19 13.44 16.00 -13.72
CA LEU A 19 12.89 15.23 -14.84
C LEU A 19 12.50 13.80 -14.46
N LEU A 20 13.40 13.07 -13.78
CA LEU A 20 13.26 11.64 -13.49
C LEU A 20 12.37 11.36 -12.27
N HIS A 21 12.28 12.29 -11.32
CA HIS A 21 11.44 12.15 -10.13
C HIS A 21 10.18 13.01 -10.25
N ASN A 22 10.29 14.34 -10.29
CA ASN A 22 9.14 15.24 -10.16
C ASN A 22 8.19 15.19 -11.38
N VAL A 23 8.72 15.38 -12.59
CA VAL A 23 7.93 15.34 -13.83
C VAL A 23 7.36 13.93 -14.05
N ASN A 24 8.14 12.90 -13.77
CA ASN A 24 7.70 11.50 -13.84
C ASN A 24 6.53 11.23 -12.87
N ALA A 25 6.62 11.64 -11.60
CA ALA A 25 5.55 11.49 -10.62
C ALA A 25 4.27 12.25 -11.04
N LEU A 26 4.40 13.51 -11.47
CA LEU A 26 3.27 14.32 -11.96
C LEU A 26 2.65 13.73 -13.23
N GLY A 27 3.47 13.24 -14.15
CA GLY A 27 3.05 12.59 -15.40
C GLY A 27 2.24 11.33 -15.14
N ARG A 28 2.72 10.46 -14.23
CA ARG A 28 2.01 9.26 -13.79
C ARG A 28 0.72 9.57 -13.04
N GLY A 29 0.59 10.74 -12.43
CA GLY A 29 -0.53 11.14 -11.58
C GLY A 29 -0.32 10.67 -10.14
N ILE A 30 -0.03 11.62 -9.24
CA ILE A 30 0.40 11.36 -7.86
C ILE A 30 -0.74 10.81 -6.99
N VAL A 31 -1.98 11.29 -7.16
CA VAL A 31 -3.15 10.84 -6.36
C VAL A 31 -3.84 9.64 -6.97
N ILE A 32 -3.94 9.66 -8.30
CA ILE A 32 -4.59 8.62 -9.09
C ILE A 32 -3.83 8.46 -10.40
N ALA A 33 -3.51 7.21 -10.72
CA ALA A 33 -2.65 6.90 -11.85
C ALA A 33 -3.29 7.30 -13.19
N ARG A 34 -2.43 7.62 -14.15
CA ARG A 34 -2.73 7.88 -15.57
C ARG A 34 -2.10 6.75 -16.40
N PRO A 35 -2.78 5.61 -16.59
CA PRO A 35 -2.16 4.38 -17.11
C PRO A 35 -1.40 4.56 -18.43
N LYS A 36 -1.96 5.34 -19.37
CA LYS A 36 -1.32 5.61 -20.66
C LYS A 36 0.01 6.37 -20.52
N VAL A 37 0.08 7.33 -19.60
CA VAL A 37 1.30 8.10 -19.34
C VAL A 37 2.31 7.28 -18.56
N ALA A 38 1.83 6.48 -17.59
CA ALA A 38 2.69 5.54 -16.86
C ALA A 38 3.39 4.56 -17.81
N LEU A 39 2.65 3.94 -18.74
CA LEU A 39 3.21 3.04 -19.75
C LEU A 39 4.27 3.73 -20.63
N LEU A 40 4.03 4.98 -21.03
CA LEU A 40 5.02 5.76 -21.79
C LEU A 40 6.30 6.00 -20.98
N LEU A 41 6.17 6.41 -19.72
CA LEU A 41 7.31 6.66 -18.83
C LEU A 41 8.07 5.35 -18.48
N ASP A 42 7.38 4.23 -18.44
CA ASP A 42 7.98 2.89 -18.30
C ASP A 42 8.82 2.52 -19.52
N ARG A 43 8.33 2.80 -20.74
CA ARG A 43 9.12 2.62 -21.97
C ARG A 43 10.36 3.50 -22.01
N LEU A 44 10.29 4.70 -21.43
CA LEU A 44 11.44 5.61 -21.29
C LEU A 44 12.40 5.22 -20.15
N GLN A 45 12.08 4.17 -19.38
CA GLN A 45 12.85 3.67 -18.25
C GLN A 45 13.18 4.75 -17.21
N ALA A 46 12.26 5.70 -16.98
CA ALA A 46 12.48 6.84 -16.09
C ALA A 46 12.90 6.39 -14.67
N ASP A 47 12.27 5.34 -14.14
CA ASP A 47 12.54 4.84 -12.79
C ASP A 47 13.88 4.13 -12.68
N ARG A 48 14.27 3.38 -13.71
CA ARG A 48 15.59 2.75 -13.76
C ARG A 48 16.71 3.79 -13.77
N ARG A 49 16.51 4.87 -14.53
CA ARG A 49 17.46 6.00 -14.57
C ARG A 49 17.48 6.78 -13.25
N LEU A 50 16.33 6.94 -12.60
CA LEU A 50 16.24 7.55 -11.26
C LEU A 50 17.03 6.72 -10.23
N ILE A 51 16.82 5.41 -10.20
CA ILE A 51 17.53 4.50 -9.28
C ILE A 51 19.03 4.58 -9.53
N ALA A 52 19.49 4.46 -10.78
CA ALA A 52 20.92 4.54 -11.11
C ALA A 52 21.54 5.91 -10.76
N MET A 53 20.78 7.00 -10.88
CA MET A 53 21.22 8.32 -10.45
C MET A 53 21.38 8.38 -8.93
N MET A 54 20.41 7.83 -8.17
CA MET A 54 20.45 7.81 -6.71
C MET A 54 21.52 6.87 -6.16
N ASP A 55 21.78 5.72 -6.80
CA ASP A 55 22.91 4.84 -6.47
C ASP A 55 24.25 5.55 -6.66
N ARG A 56 24.44 6.27 -7.78
CA ARG A 56 25.66 7.07 -7.98
C ARG A 56 25.83 8.13 -6.89
N LEU A 57 24.76 8.86 -6.54
CA LEU A 57 24.82 9.86 -5.47
C LEU A 57 25.12 9.22 -4.11
N HIS A 58 24.55 8.04 -3.84
CA HIS A 58 24.85 7.28 -2.63
C HIS A 58 26.34 6.90 -2.57
N GLU A 59 26.91 6.41 -3.66
CA GLU A 59 28.34 6.06 -3.72
C GLU A 59 29.25 7.29 -3.58
N GLU A 60 28.95 8.37 -4.33
CA GLU A 60 29.73 9.62 -4.34
C GLU A 60 29.78 10.29 -2.96
N HIS A 61 28.67 10.26 -2.23
CA HIS A 61 28.54 10.89 -0.93
C HIS A 61 28.57 9.88 0.23
N GLN A 62 28.98 8.64 -0.01
CA GLN A 62 29.12 7.59 1.01
C GLN A 62 27.82 7.37 1.84
N GLY A 63 26.67 7.52 1.18
CA GLY A 63 25.35 7.40 1.79
C GLY A 63 24.86 8.62 2.55
N ASP A 64 25.64 9.70 2.62
CA ASP A 64 25.25 10.97 3.24
C ASP A 64 24.09 11.62 2.46
N PRO A 65 23.05 12.14 3.12
CA PRO A 65 21.93 12.74 2.41
C PRO A 65 22.33 14.05 1.72
N VAL A 66 21.68 14.34 0.60
CA VAL A 66 22.07 15.42 -0.31
C VAL A 66 20.98 16.46 -0.50
N TRP A 67 21.35 17.73 -0.54
CA TRP A 67 20.41 18.82 -0.81
C TRP A 67 20.09 18.94 -2.29
N THR A 68 18.83 19.22 -2.56
CA THR A 68 18.32 19.59 -3.88
C THR A 68 17.22 20.65 -3.78
N LYS A 69 16.89 21.27 -4.90
CA LYS A 69 15.72 22.15 -5.01
C LYS A 69 14.51 21.32 -5.43
N GLY A 70 13.57 21.15 -4.50
CA GLY A 70 12.30 20.49 -4.75
C GLY A 70 11.26 21.42 -5.39
N ILE A 71 10.04 20.91 -5.61
CA ILE A 71 8.91 21.68 -6.17
C ILE A 71 8.51 22.84 -5.25
N THR A 72 8.66 22.64 -3.93
CA THR A 72 8.08 23.47 -2.88
C THR A 72 9.11 24.12 -1.97
N GLY A 73 10.40 23.86 -2.18
CA GLY A 73 11.49 24.43 -1.39
C GLY A 73 12.74 23.56 -1.41
N SER A 74 13.65 23.79 -0.46
CA SER A 74 14.83 22.95 -0.25
C SER A 74 14.41 21.54 0.20
N THR A 75 15.02 20.52 -0.40
CA THR A 75 14.72 19.12 -0.08
C THR A 75 16.02 18.36 0.18
N LEU A 76 16.10 17.72 1.34
CA LEU A 76 17.17 16.81 1.70
C LEU A 76 16.77 15.39 1.26
N VAL A 77 17.55 14.76 0.39
CA VAL A 77 17.26 13.43 -0.15
C VAL A 77 17.99 12.40 0.70
N ALA A 78 17.24 11.53 1.38
CA ALA A 78 17.78 10.41 2.12
C ALA A 78 18.32 9.35 1.14
N LEU A 79 19.59 8.98 1.28
CA LEU A 79 20.26 8.02 0.39
C LEU A 79 20.63 6.72 1.11
N SER A 80 20.56 6.67 2.43
CA SER A 80 20.91 5.49 3.22
C SER A 80 19.73 4.93 4.04
N PRO A 81 19.74 3.64 4.39
CA PRO A 81 18.81 3.07 5.37
C PRO A 81 18.88 3.77 6.75
N SER A 82 20.05 4.29 7.15
CA SER A 82 20.22 5.06 8.39
C SER A 82 19.45 6.38 8.36
N ASP A 83 19.48 7.11 7.24
CA ASP A 83 18.67 8.33 7.07
C ASP A 83 17.18 8.00 7.15
N CYS A 84 16.77 6.92 6.49
CA CYS A 84 15.39 6.42 6.57
C CYS A 84 15.00 6.14 8.01
N ARG A 85 15.87 5.47 8.78
CA ARG A 85 15.64 5.17 10.19
C ARG A 85 15.52 6.44 11.03
N ARG A 86 16.39 7.42 10.82
CA ARG A 86 16.36 8.71 11.53
C ARG A 86 15.02 9.42 11.33
N VAL A 87 14.61 9.55 10.07
CA VAL A 87 13.40 10.32 9.70
C VAL A 87 12.12 9.58 10.06
N LEU A 88 12.04 8.29 9.75
CA LEU A 88 10.82 7.51 9.99
C LEU A 88 10.68 7.09 11.45
N GLY A 89 11.79 6.85 12.15
CA GLY A 89 11.80 6.54 13.58
C GLY A 89 11.68 7.79 14.46
N GLY A 90 11.98 8.96 13.92
CA GLY A 90 11.86 10.24 14.63
C GLY A 90 10.41 10.66 14.88
N SER A 91 10.23 11.58 15.82
CA SER A 91 8.92 12.14 16.16
C SER A 91 8.26 12.80 14.95
N ASP A 92 6.97 12.54 14.76
CA ASP A 92 6.15 13.22 13.75
C ASP A 92 5.84 14.69 14.10
N GLN A 93 6.28 15.14 15.28
CA GLN A 93 6.36 16.56 15.68
C GLN A 93 7.61 17.26 15.15
N THR A 94 8.63 16.50 14.71
CA THR A 94 9.81 17.03 14.00
C THR A 94 9.70 16.73 12.50
N TYR A 95 9.48 15.46 12.15
CA TYR A 95 9.35 14.99 10.77
C TYR A 95 7.87 14.92 10.37
N ALA A 96 7.28 16.08 10.11
CA ALA A 96 5.83 16.18 9.88
C ALA A 96 5.40 15.59 8.53
N MET A 97 4.19 15.04 8.52
CA MET A 97 3.60 14.43 7.31
C MET A 97 2.97 15.45 6.35
N ALA A 98 2.54 16.60 6.86
CA ALA A 98 1.70 17.58 6.16
C ALA A 98 2.48 18.49 5.20
N THR A 99 3.23 17.89 4.26
CA THR A 99 4.04 18.64 3.30
C THR A 99 3.20 19.58 2.44
N PRO A 100 3.75 20.71 1.96
CA PRO A 100 3.03 21.63 1.08
C PRO A 100 2.44 20.94 -0.15
N LEU A 101 3.18 20.00 -0.76
CA LEU A 101 2.70 19.22 -1.90
C LEU A 101 1.47 18.37 -1.56
N LYS A 102 1.50 17.62 -0.44
CA LYS A 102 0.36 16.82 0.03
C LYS A 102 -0.87 17.68 0.27
N ARG A 103 -0.71 18.87 0.89
CA ARG A 103 -1.81 19.81 1.12
C ARG A 103 -2.42 20.33 -0.19
N ARG A 104 -1.61 20.71 -1.18
CA ARG A 104 -2.09 21.12 -2.52
C ARG A 104 -2.81 19.99 -3.26
N MET A 105 -2.33 18.77 -3.08
CA MET A 105 -2.80 17.59 -3.79
C MET A 105 -4.12 17.02 -3.22
N MET A 106 -4.30 17.10 -1.89
CA MET A 106 -5.37 16.38 -1.19
C MET A 106 -6.33 17.28 -0.41
N GLY A 107 -5.95 18.53 -0.13
CA GLY A 107 -6.72 19.43 0.73
C GLY A 107 -8.11 19.74 0.21
N HIS A 108 -8.34 19.67 -1.11
CA HIS A 108 -9.66 19.98 -1.68
C HIS A 108 -10.69 18.85 -1.55
N PHE A 109 -10.32 17.66 -1.05
CA PHE A 109 -11.30 16.57 -0.85
C PHE A 109 -11.18 15.86 0.49
N GLN A 110 -10.03 15.92 1.15
CA GLN A 110 -9.84 15.39 2.51
C GLN A 110 -9.09 16.41 3.41
N PRO A 111 -9.60 17.66 3.55
CA PRO A 111 -8.90 18.71 4.29
C PRO A 111 -8.61 18.34 5.75
N ASP A 112 -9.47 17.48 6.33
CA ASP A 112 -9.37 17.05 7.71
C ASP A 112 -8.55 15.77 7.92
N GLY A 113 -8.07 15.14 6.83
CA GLY A 113 -7.31 13.90 6.91
C GLY A 113 -6.07 14.08 7.80
N VAL A 114 -5.82 13.11 8.69
CA VAL A 114 -4.67 13.12 9.60
C VAL A 114 -3.34 13.35 8.87
N ILE A 115 -3.20 12.85 7.63
CA ILE A 115 -2.02 13.04 6.78
C ILE A 115 -1.73 14.52 6.42
N LEU A 116 -2.75 15.38 6.43
CA LEU A 116 -2.64 16.82 6.15
C LEU A 116 -2.61 17.68 7.42
N THR A 117 -2.85 17.07 8.58
CA THR A 117 -2.89 17.79 9.86
C THR A 117 -1.46 18.09 10.29
N ARG A 118 -1.16 19.36 10.56
CA ARG A 118 0.15 19.81 11.06
C ARG A 118 0.43 19.26 12.46
N PRO A 119 1.70 19.19 12.89
CA PRO A 119 2.07 18.87 14.27
C PRO A 119 1.29 19.67 15.31
N GLY A 120 1.14 19.09 16.50
CA GLY A 120 0.35 19.62 17.61
C GLY A 120 -0.80 18.69 18.04
N GLU A 121 -1.53 19.15 19.06
CA GLU A 121 -2.59 18.41 19.75
C GLU A 121 -3.66 17.83 18.82
N LEU A 122 -4.16 18.63 17.86
CA LEU A 122 -5.18 18.16 16.90
C LEU A 122 -4.71 16.96 16.08
N ARG A 123 -3.43 16.93 15.70
CA ARG A 123 -2.87 15.78 14.97
C ARG A 123 -2.81 14.56 15.86
N THR A 124 -2.39 14.72 17.12
CA THR A 124 -2.38 13.63 18.11
C THR A 124 -3.77 13.03 18.26
N HIS A 125 -4.81 13.86 18.45
CA HIS A 125 -6.19 13.37 18.58
C HIS A 125 -6.68 12.70 17.29
N ARG A 126 -6.42 13.29 16.11
CA ARG A 126 -6.76 12.67 14.81
C ARG A 126 -6.02 11.36 14.59
N ARG A 127 -4.76 11.26 15.02
CA ARG A 127 -3.96 10.03 14.93
C ARG A 127 -4.55 8.94 15.82
N GLN A 128 -4.78 9.23 17.09
CA GLN A 128 -5.37 8.30 18.05
C GLN A 128 -6.74 7.82 17.57
N PHE A 129 -7.59 8.71 17.07
CA PHE A 129 -8.88 8.33 16.49
C PHE A 129 -8.72 7.33 15.32
N ASN A 130 -7.81 7.60 14.38
CA ASN A 130 -7.54 6.68 13.28
C ASN A 130 -7.01 5.33 13.76
N GLU A 131 -6.07 5.32 14.72
CA GLU A 131 -5.51 4.09 15.29
C GLU A 131 -6.58 3.25 15.99
N VAL A 132 -7.50 3.89 16.72
CA VAL A 132 -8.59 3.18 17.39
C VAL A 132 -9.59 2.62 16.38
N VAL A 133 -10.01 3.39 15.37
CA VAL A 133 -10.99 2.91 14.37
C VAL A 133 -10.39 1.80 13.49
N LEU A 134 -9.12 1.90 13.14
CA LEU A 134 -8.42 0.94 12.28
C LEU A 134 -7.78 -0.23 13.06
N ASP A 135 -7.97 -0.29 14.38
CA ASP A 135 -7.33 -1.26 15.28
C ASP A 135 -5.82 -1.41 15.05
N TRP A 136 -5.14 -0.27 14.90
CA TRP A 136 -3.69 -0.24 14.69
C TRP A 136 -2.94 -1.00 15.81
N GLY A 137 -1.98 -1.83 15.42
CA GLY A 137 -1.17 -2.61 16.35
C GLY A 137 -1.88 -3.82 16.97
N ARG A 138 -3.12 -4.12 16.57
CA ARG A 138 -3.76 -5.40 16.88
C ARG A 138 -3.46 -6.40 15.78
N GLU A 139 -3.05 -7.60 16.17
CA GLU A 139 -2.86 -8.72 15.25
C GLU A 139 -4.15 -9.06 14.50
N VAL A 140 -5.29 -9.01 15.20
CA VAL A 140 -6.62 -9.24 14.63
C VAL A 140 -7.47 -7.98 14.76
N HIS A 141 -7.86 -7.41 13.61
CA HIS A 141 -8.85 -6.33 13.58
C HIS A 141 -10.18 -6.84 14.16
N ARG A 142 -10.88 -6.04 14.99
CA ARG A 142 -12.13 -6.48 15.65
C ARG A 142 -13.21 -6.89 14.65
N GLU A 143 -13.27 -6.20 13.52
CA GLU A 143 -14.19 -6.49 12.41
C GLU A 143 -13.63 -7.50 11.39
N ALA A 144 -12.52 -8.19 11.68
CA ALA A 144 -11.85 -9.07 10.72
C ALA A 144 -12.79 -10.16 10.17
N ALA A 145 -13.63 -10.77 11.02
CA ALA A 145 -14.59 -11.79 10.59
C ALA A 145 -15.60 -11.23 9.57
N THR A 146 -16.17 -10.05 9.85
CA THR A 146 -17.10 -9.35 8.94
C THR A 146 -16.41 -9.01 7.64
N PHE A 147 -15.20 -8.46 7.70
CA PHE A 147 -14.48 -8.05 6.50
C PHE A 147 -14.04 -9.23 5.62
N ILE A 148 -13.61 -10.34 6.21
CA ILE A 148 -13.27 -11.54 5.42
C ILE A 148 -14.52 -12.18 4.83
N LYS A 149 -15.66 -12.17 5.52
CA LYS A 149 -16.94 -12.57 4.93
C LYS A 149 -17.25 -11.74 3.68
N VAL A 150 -17.16 -10.41 3.77
CA VAL A 150 -17.31 -9.50 2.62
C VAL A 150 -16.34 -9.86 1.51
N VAL A 151 -15.05 -10.06 1.80
CA VAL A 151 -14.03 -10.43 0.80
C VAL A 151 -14.39 -11.73 0.09
N ASN A 152 -14.80 -12.77 0.82
CA ASN A 152 -15.16 -14.07 0.25
C ASN A 152 -16.36 -13.96 -0.71
N GLU A 153 -17.44 -13.31 -0.28
CA GLU A 153 -18.65 -13.09 -1.11
C GLU A 153 -18.32 -12.35 -2.42
N GLU A 154 -17.47 -11.34 -2.32
CA GLU A 154 -17.10 -10.48 -3.44
C GLU A 154 -16.11 -11.17 -4.40
N VAL A 155 -15.22 -12.02 -3.88
CA VAL A 155 -14.32 -12.87 -4.69
C VAL A 155 -15.11 -13.98 -5.40
N ASP A 156 -16.13 -14.56 -4.75
CA ASP A 156 -17.02 -15.52 -5.40
C ASP A 156 -17.70 -14.91 -6.63
N ALA A 157 -18.29 -13.73 -6.47
CA ALA A 157 -18.90 -13.00 -7.58
C ALA A 157 -17.88 -12.61 -8.66
N LEU A 158 -16.64 -12.29 -8.27
CA LEU A 158 -15.58 -11.93 -9.21
C LEU A 158 -15.18 -13.08 -10.14
N LEU A 159 -15.07 -14.30 -9.60
CA LEU A 159 -14.53 -15.46 -10.31
C LEU A 159 -15.57 -16.26 -11.11
N GLN A 160 -16.86 -16.15 -10.77
CA GLN A 160 -17.97 -16.80 -11.50
C GLN A 160 -17.88 -16.57 -13.02
N GLY A 161 -17.71 -15.32 -13.46
CA GLY A 161 -17.62 -14.97 -14.88
C GLY A 161 -16.38 -15.56 -15.57
N PRO A 162 -15.16 -15.24 -15.11
CA PRO A 162 -13.92 -15.79 -15.67
C PRO A 162 -13.90 -17.32 -15.76
N MET A 163 -14.36 -18.02 -14.71
CA MET A 163 -14.39 -19.50 -14.68
C MET A 163 -15.45 -20.05 -15.64
N ALA A 164 -16.66 -19.48 -15.66
CA ALA A 164 -17.74 -19.97 -16.53
C ALA A 164 -17.51 -19.70 -18.03
N THR A 165 -16.87 -18.58 -18.39
CA THR A 165 -16.76 -18.15 -19.80
C THR A 165 -15.33 -18.20 -20.35
N GLY A 166 -14.34 -18.61 -19.56
CA GLY A 166 -12.91 -18.57 -19.93
C GLY A 166 -12.37 -17.15 -20.19
N ARG A 167 -13.10 -16.11 -19.76
CA ARG A 167 -12.69 -14.72 -19.99
C ARG A 167 -11.56 -14.35 -19.01
N PRO A 168 -10.54 -13.61 -19.44
CA PRO A 168 -9.46 -13.24 -18.53
C PRO A 168 -9.96 -12.39 -17.36
N LEU A 169 -9.44 -12.67 -16.16
CA LEU A 169 -9.53 -11.76 -15.03
C LEU A 169 -8.67 -10.52 -15.33
N THR A 170 -9.24 -9.33 -15.14
CA THR A 170 -8.57 -8.06 -15.45
C THR A 170 -8.46 -7.17 -14.21
N TYR A 171 -7.50 -6.25 -14.22
CA TYR A 171 -7.40 -5.20 -13.19
C TYR A 171 -8.70 -4.40 -13.03
N ARG A 172 -9.43 -4.13 -14.12
CA ARG A 172 -10.71 -3.42 -14.05
C ARG A 172 -11.74 -4.19 -13.23
N SER A 173 -11.80 -5.52 -13.41
CA SER A 173 -12.69 -6.40 -12.64
C SER A 173 -12.28 -6.44 -11.16
N ILE A 174 -10.98 -6.64 -10.88
CA ILE A 174 -10.44 -6.63 -9.51
C ILE A 174 -10.74 -5.29 -8.82
N ARG A 175 -10.45 -4.17 -9.47
CA ARG A 175 -10.69 -2.83 -8.94
C ARG A 175 -12.16 -2.59 -8.61
N ARG A 176 -13.09 -2.95 -9.51
CA ARG A 176 -14.53 -2.76 -9.29
C ARG A 176 -15.01 -3.52 -8.05
N ILE A 177 -14.61 -4.79 -7.93
CA ILE A 177 -14.98 -5.63 -6.79
C ILE A 177 -14.35 -5.12 -5.50
N PHE A 178 -13.08 -4.74 -5.54
CA PHE A 178 -12.42 -4.21 -4.34
C PHE A 178 -12.96 -2.84 -3.91
N GLN A 179 -13.45 -2.02 -4.84
CA GLN A 179 -14.18 -0.79 -4.50
C GLN A 179 -15.48 -1.10 -3.75
N ARG A 180 -16.18 -2.17 -4.13
CA ARG A 180 -17.36 -2.67 -3.41
C ARG A 180 -16.98 -3.17 -2.02
N ILE A 181 -15.92 -3.97 -1.89
CA ILE A 181 -15.34 -4.37 -0.59
C ILE A 181 -15.02 -3.14 0.26
N GLY A 182 -14.33 -2.14 -0.29
CA GLY A 182 -13.98 -0.92 0.43
C GLY A 182 -15.18 -0.13 0.91
N ARG A 183 -16.24 0.00 0.11
CA ARG A 183 -17.49 0.62 0.56
C ARG A 183 -18.14 -0.18 1.69
N ARG A 184 -18.24 -1.52 1.56
CA ARG A 184 -18.82 -2.40 2.57
C ARG A 184 -18.05 -2.36 3.90
N CYS A 185 -16.73 -2.46 3.87
CA CYS A 185 -15.88 -2.43 5.06
C CYS A 185 -15.84 -1.04 5.73
N VAL A 186 -15.78 0.03 4.94
CA VAL A 186 -15.66 1.39 5.49
C VAL A 186 -17.02 1.94 5.92
N LEU A 187 -18.05 1.82 5.09
CA LEU A 187 -19.35 2.51 5.21
C LEU A 187 -20.51 1.57 5.61
N GLY A 188 -20.30 0.25 5.56
CA GLY A 188 -21.34 -0.76 5.81
C GLY A 188 -21.92 -1.35 4.52
N ASP A 189 -22.61 -2.50 4.64
CA ASP A 189 -23.21 -3.21 3.49
C ASP A 189 -24.23 -2.35 2.73
N ALA A 190 -24.89 -1.39 3.38
CA ALA A 190 -25.78 -0.45 2.72
C ALA A 190 -25.08 0.36 1.59
N ALA A 191 -23.77 0.50 1.64
CA ALA A 191 -22.98 1.20 0.63
C ALA A 191 -22.50 0.30 -0.53
N ALA A 192 -22.83 -0.99 -0.54
CA ALA A 192 -22.33 -1.96 -1.52
C ALA A 192 -22.59 -1.48 -2.97
N GLU A 193 -23.81 -1.04 -3.26
CA GLU A 193 -24.25 -0.61 -4.59
C GLU A 193 -24.03 0.90 -4.88
N ASP A 194 -23.46 1.65 -3.93
CA ASP A 194 -23.19 3.08 -4.11
C ASP A 194 -21.93 3.32 -4.96
N VAL A 195 -21.99 2.94 -6.24
CA VAL A 195 -20.90 3.14 -7.20
C VAL A 195 -20.55 4.62 -7.36
N GLU A 196 -21.55 5.50 -7.26
CA GLU A 196 -21.37 6.94 -7.37
C GLU A 196 -20.42 7.47 -6.28
N MET A 197 -20.48 6.92 -5.07
CA MET A 197 -19.52 7.26 -3.99
C MET A 197 -18.06 7.10 -4.43
N SER A 198 -17.74 6.00 -5.10
CA SER A 198 -16.39 5.73 -5.61
C SER A 198 -16.04 6.61 -6.83
N GLU A 199 -17.00 6.88 -7.71
CA GLU A 199 -16.80 7.77 -8.87
C GLU A 199 -16.56 9.23 -8.47
N LEU A 200 -17.25 9.71 -7.44
CA LEU A 200 -17.06 11.04 -6.85
C LEU A 200 -15.65 11.16 -6.27
N LEU A 201 -15.22 10.17 -5.48
CA LEU A 201 -13.86 10.16 -4.93
C LEU A 201 -12.80 10.13 -6.04
N ASP A 202 -12.98 9.30 -7.07
CA ASP A 202 -12.11 9.26 -8.24
C ASP A 202 -12.03 10.62 -8.95
N ALA A 203 -13.17 11.32 -9.10
CA ALA A 203 -13.23 12.64 -9.72
C ALA A 203 -12.48 13.68 -8.89
N LEU A 204 -12.65 13.67 -7.58
CA LEU A 204 -11.93 14.53 -6.65
C LEU A 204 -10.42 14.25 -6.69
N ARG A 205 -10.01 12.98 -6.63
CA ARG A 205 -8.60 12.57 -6.73
C ARG A 205 -7.97 12.97 -8.07
N ARG A 206 -8.73 12.88 -9.18
CA ARG A 206 -8.27 13.35 -10.51
C ARG A 206 -7.99 14.84 -10.54
N GLU A 207 -8.77 15.66 -9.84
CA GLU A 207 -8.47 17.10 -9.70
C GLU A 207 -7.21 17.34 -8.82
N GLY A 208 -6.94 16.46 -7.85
CA GLY A 208 -5.71 16.51 -7.02
C GLY A 208 -4.40 16.38 -7.79
N ASN A 209 -4.40 15.66 -8.91
CA ASN A 209 -3.23 15.57 -9.81
C ASN A 209 -2.85 16.91 -10.46
N TRP A 210 -3.68 17.95 -10.34
CA TRP A 210 -3.42 19.28 -10.86
C TRP A 210 -2.95 20.28 -9.80
N LEU A 211 -2.78 19.85 -8.55
CA LEU A 211 -2.19 20.65 -7.47
C LEU A 211 -2.86 22.03 -7.27
N GLY A 212 -4.15 22.14 -7.57
CA GLY A 212 -4.91 23.40 -7.49
C GLY A 212 -4.73 24.36 -8.67
N LEU A 213 -3.96 24.00 -9.70
CA LEU A 213 -3.73 24.85 -10.89
C LEU A 213 -5.00 25.09 -11.72
N ARG A 214 -6.01 24.22 -11.61
CA ARG A 214 -7.30 24.33 -12.33
C ARG A 214 -8.31 25.15 -11.55
N PHE A 215 -7.95 26.37 -11.18
CA PHE A 215 -8.79 27.26 -10.36
C PHE A 215 -10.18 27.51 -10.99
N TRP A 216 -10.29 27.51 -12.33
CA TRP A 216 -11.55 27.65 -13.05
C TRP A 216 -12.55 26.49 -12.81
N ARG A 217 -12.08 25.35 -12.26
CA ARG A 217 -12.93 24.22 -11.86
C ARG A 217 -13.30 24.22 -10.38
N ARG A 218 -12.97 25.26 -9.62
CA ARG A 218 -13.18 25.31 -8.17
C ARG A 218 -14.64 25.06 -7.78
N ASN A 219 -15.59 25.73 -8.42
CA ASN A 219 -17.02 25.56 -8.11
C ASN A 219 -17.50 24.13 -8.38
N ARG A 220 -17.10 23.54 -9.52
CA ARG A 220 -17.39 22.14 -9.83
C ARG A 220 -16.78 21.19 -8.79
N THR A 221 -15.54 21.44 -8.38
CA THR A 221 -14.84 20.60 -7.40
C THR A 221 -15.50 20.69 -6.02
N HIS A 222 -15.93 21.88 -5.60
CA HIS A 222 -16.73 22.07 -4.39
C HIS A 222 -18.06 21.33 -4.46
N ALA A 223 -18.79 21.40 -5.58
CA ALA A 223 -20.05 20.68 -5.76
C ALA A 223 -19.86 19.14 -5.70
N LEU A 224 -18.80 18.62 -6.32
CA LEU A 224 -18.44 17.20 -6.22
C LEU A 224 -18.10 16.80 -4.78
N ARG A 225 -17.35 17.65 -4.06
CA ARG A 225 -17.01 17.40 -2.65
C ARG A 225 -18.25 17.42 -1.77
N ALA A 226 -19.17 18.38 -1.95
CA ALA A 226 -20.41 18.47 -1.18
C ALA A 226 -21.20 17.17 -1.30
N ARG A 227 -21.47 16.71 -2.54
CA ARG A 227 -22.14 15.43 -2.80
C ARG A 227 -21.44 14.24 -2.15
N PHE A 228 -20.12 14.19 -2.23
CA PHE A 228 -19.33 13.13 -1.60
C PHE A 228 -19.48 13.17 -0.06
N VAL A 229 -19.36 14.35 0.53
CA VAL A 229 -19.46 14.55 1.99
C VAL A 229 -20.87 14.23 2.48
N ASP A 230 -21.92 14.65 1.78
CA ASP A 230 -23.31 14.32 2.10
C ASP A 230 -23.53 12.80 2.11
N ARG A 231 -22.94 12.07 1.15
CA ARG A 231 -22.97 10.60 1.13
C ARG A 231 -22.25 10.01 2.35
N VAL A 232 -21.05 10.49 2.69
CA VAL A 232 -20.33 10.05 3.90
C VAL A 232 -21.20 10.27 5.15
N HIS A 233 -21.81 11.43 5.29
CA HIS A 233 -22.64 11.74 6.46
C HIS A 233 -23.81 10.77 6.60
N ARG A 234 -24.53 10.45 5.52
CA ARG A 234 -25.61 9.45 5.56
C ARG A 234 -25.15 8.08 6.08
N TYR A 235 -23.97 7.61 5.68
CA TYR A 235 -23.46 6.31 6.16
C TYR A 235 -22.91 6.38 7.59
N VAL A 236 -22.33 7.51 7.99
CA VAL A 236 -21.93 7.73 9.38
C VAL A 236 -23.15 7.79 10.31
N GLU A 237 -24.23 8.46 9.89
CA GLU A 237 -25.51 8.50 10.60
C GLU A 237 -26.15 7.11 10.70
N LEU A 238 -26.10 6.33 9.62
CA LEU A 238 -26.56 4.94 9.65
C LEU A 238 -25.73 4.08 10.62
N GLY A 239 -24.42 4.34 10.72
CA GLY A 239 -23.55 3.74 11.73
C GLY A 239 -23.58 2.21 11.74
N GLN A 240 -23.67 1.57 10.56
CA GLN A 240 -23.87 0.12 10.47
C GLN A 240 -22.75 -0.64 11.19
N ARG A 241 -23.11 -1.46 12.18
CA ARG A 241 -22.17 -2.37 12.88
C ARG A 241 -21.48 -3.29 11.88
N GLY A 242 -20.22 -3.64 12.15
CA GLY A 242 -19.42 -4.40 11.19
C GLY A 242 -18.68 -3.54 10.16
N SER A 243 -18.72 -2.21 10.28
CA SER A 243 -18.02 -1.26 9.41
C SER A 243 -17.15 -0.28 10.21
N LEU A 244 -16.18 0.36 9.56
CA LEU A 244 -15.34 1.37 10.22
C LEU A 244 -16.14 2.56 10.75
N VAL A 245 -17.11 3.08 9.97
CA VAL A 245 -17.95 4.20 10.44
C VAL A 245 -18.91 3.78 11.56
N GLY A 246 -19.32 2.50 11.60
CA GLY A 246 -20.13 1.96 12.70
C GLY A 246 -19.46 2.06 14.07
N ARG A 247 -18.13 2.17 14.10
CA ARG A 247 -17.35 2.34 15.34
C ARG A 247 -17.40 3.76 15.90
N PHE A 248 -17.91 4.74 15.15
CA PHE A 248 -17.86 6.13 15.59
C PHE A 248 -18.71 6.38 16.84
N ALA A 249 -19.81 5.63 16.99
CA ALA A 249 -20.70 5.74 18.14
C ALA A 249 -20.02 5.37 19.48
N ASP A 250 -18.98 4.53 19.44
CA ASP A 250 -18.30 4.04 20.63
C ASP A 250 -17.11 4.92 21.06
N LEU A 251 -16.85 6.01 20.32
CA LEU A 251 -15.65 6.83 20.50
C LEU A 251 -16.00 8.25 20.99
N PRO A 252 -15.22 8.79 21.95
CA PRO A 252 -15.36 10.19 22.32
C PRO A 252 -15.05 11.06 21.10
N THR A 253 -15.99 11.93 20.73
CA THR A 253 -15.84 12.82 19.58
C THR A 253 -15.76 14.26 20.04
N GLU A 254 -14.60 14.89 19.87
CA GLU A 254 -14.44 16.34 19.99
C GLU A 254 -14.81 17.01 18.67
N ALA A 255 -15.51 18.14 18.71
CA ALA A 255 -15.98 18.83 17.50
C ALA A 255 -14.84 19.14 16.50
N ARG A 256 -13.64 19.46 16.98
CA ARG A 256 -12.46 19.78 16.14
C ARG A 256 -11.87 18.56 15.42
N LEU A 257 -12.15 17.35 15.89
CA LEU A 257 -11.61 16.10 15.34
C LEU A 257 -12.10 15.86 13.90
N HIS A 258 -13.37 16.17 13.63
CA HIS A 258 -14.11 15.85 12.41
C HIS A 258 -13.93 14.36 11.99
N PRO A 259 -14.54 13.40 12.71
CA PRO A 259 -14.46 11.96 12.41
C PRO A 259 -14.75 11.60 10.95
N SER A 260 -15.87 12.12 10.40
CA SER A 260 -16.26 11.89 9.00
C SER A 260 -15.23 12.42 8.00
N GLY A 261 -14.44 13.43 8.40
CA GLY A 261 -13.34 14.00 7.62
C GLY A 261 -12.18 13.03 7.37
N GLN A 262 -12.09 11.92 8.10
CA GLN A 262 -11.07 10.88 7.90
C GLN A 262 -11.49 9.86 6.82
N VAL A 263 -12.80 9.69 6.57
CA VAL A 263 -13.35 8.61 5.73
C VAL A 263 -12.84 8.65 4.29
N ALA A 264 -12.67 9.86 3.73
CA ALA A 264 -12.11 10.05 2.40
C ALA A 264 -10.68 9.46 2.27
N HIS A 265 -9.89 9.54 3.33
CA HIS A 265 -8.54 8.98 3.38
C HIS A 265 -8.59 7.45 3.35
N TRP A 266 -9.49 6.85 4.14
CA TRP A 266 -9.65 5.39 4.21
C TRP A 266 -10.11 4.83 2.87
N LEU A 267 -11.16 5.40 2.26
CA LEU A 267 -11.63 4.95 0.94
C LEU A 267 -10.54 5.08 -0.14
N MET A 268 -9.73 6.14 -0.11
CA MET A 268 -8.57 6.24 -0.98
C MET A 268 -7.56 5.11 -0.73
N ALA A 269 -7.27 4.79 0.53
CA ALA A 269 -6.34 3.73 0.90
C ALA A 269 -6.85 2.34 0.48
N PHE A 270 -8.16 2.10 0.47
CA PHE A 270 -8.75 0.88 -0.11
C PHE A 270 -8.61 0.85 -1.64
N ASP A 271 -8.83 1.99 -2.32
CA ASP A 271 -8.75 2.09 -3.79
C ASP A 271 -7.35 1.78 -4.37
N ILE A 272 -6.28 1.83 -3.57
CA ILE A 272 -4.93 1.49 -4.02
C ILE A 272 -4.61 -0.01 -3.89
N GLN A 273 -5.35 -0.76 -3.06
CA GLN A 273 -5.11 -2.19 -2.83
C GLN A 273 -5.22 -3.05 -4.10
N PRO A 274 -6.14 -2.81 -5.05
CA PRO A 274 -6.20 -3.52 -6.33
C PRO A 274 -4.88 -3.53 -7.10
N VAL A 275 -4.08 -2.48 -6.98
CA VAL A 275 -2.76 -2.42 -7.62
C VAL A 275 -1.81 -3.44 -6.99
N VAL A 276 -1.78 -3.50 -5.65
CA VAL A 276 -0.94 -4.44 -4.91
C VAL A 276 -1.41 -5.88 -5.13
N ILE A 277 -2.72 -6.14 -5.05
CA ILE A 277 -3.33 -7.45 -5.37
C ILE A 277 -2.90 -7.93 -6.75
N THR A 278 -3.05 -7.07 -7.77
CA THR A 278 -2.71 -7.43 -9.16
C THR A 278 -1.23 -7.76 -9.33
N ARG A 279 -0.36 -7.00 -8.65
CA ARG A 279 1.10 -7.20 -8.66
C ARG A 279 1.53 -8.47 -7.93
N ALA A 280 0.94 -8.73 -6.77
CA ALA A 280 1.17 -9.95 -6.01
C ALA A 280 0.68 -11.17 -6.80
N LEU A 281 -0.53 -11.13 -7.36
CA LEU A 281 -1.06 -12.21 -8.19
C LEU A 281 -0.18 -12.48 -9.42
N ALA A 282 0.37 -11.43 -10.05
CA ALA A 282 1.34 -11.57 -11.14
C ALA A 282 2.61 -12.32 -10.70
N LEU A 283 3.19 -11.96 -9.56
CA LEU A 283 4.37 -12.64 -9.03
C LEU A 283 4.07 -14.11 -8.70
N LEU A 284 2.97 -14.37 -7.99
CA LEU A 284 2.56 -15.72 -7.62
C LEU A 284 2.26 -16.59 -8.85
N SER A 285 1.64 -16.03 -9.89
CA SER A 285 1.33 -16.75 -11.13
C SER A 285 2.55 -17.09 -11.99
N THR A 286 3.72 -16.48 -11.71
CA THR A 286 4.94 -16.67 -12.51
C THR A 286 6.13 -17.17 -11.70
N HIS A 287 5.96 -17.39 -10.40
CA HIS A 287 7.01 -17.90 -9.51
C HIS A 287 6.48 -19.11 -8.73
N PRO A 288 6.30 -20.27 -9.42
CA PRO A 288 5.64 -21.44 -8.85
C PRO A 288 6.34 -21.99 -7.61
N GLN A 289 7.65 -21.77 -7.44
CA GLN A 289 8.37 -22.18 -6.23
C GLN A 289 7.87 -21.49 -4.95
N HIS A 290 7.15 -20.37 -5.07
CA HIS A 290 6.49 -19.71 -3.94
C HIS A 290 5.01 -20.11 -3.81
N LEU A 291 4.41 -20.75 -4.83
CA LEU A 291 3.02 -21.22 -4.74
C LEU A 291 2.90 -22.45 -3.87
N THR A 292 3.83 -23.42 -3.95
CA THR A 292 3.79 -24.63 -3.14
C THR A 292 3.65 -24.35 -1.64
N PRO A 293 4.53 -23.55 -1.00
CA PRO A 293 4.36 -23.24 0.43
C PRO A 293 3.08 -22.45 0.74
N ILE A 294 2.57 -21.65 -0.20
CA ILE A 294 1.29 -20.94 -0.03
C ILE A 294 0.11 -21.92 -0.10
N GLU A 295 0.18 -22.92 -0.98
CA GLU A 295 -0.87 -23.94 -1.07
C GLU A 295 -0.93 -24.83 0.19
N GLU A 296 0.22 -25.15 0.76
CA GLU A 296 0.34 -25.81 2.07
C GLU A 296 -0.24 -24.94 3.19
N GLU A 297 0.16 -23.66 3.23
CA GLU A 297 -0.34 -22.68 4.20
C GLU A 297 -1.87 -22.49 4.12
N LEU A 298 -2.43 -22.46 2.90
CA LEU A 298 -3.87 -22.42 2.68
C LEU A 298 -4.57 -23.67 3.21
N ALA A 299 -4.02 -24.86 2.94
CA ALA A 299 -4.61 -26.13 3.36
C ALA A 299 -4.59 -26.30 4.88
N ASP A 300 -3.47 -25.96 5.52
CA ASP A 300 -3.35 -26.02 6.99
C ASP A 300 -4.25 -24.98 7.68
N ALA A 301 -4.27 -23.75 7.18
CA ALA A 301 -5.15 -22.72 7.72
C ALA A 301 -6.64 -23.13 7.65
N ASP A 302 -7.06 -23.75 6.53
CA ASP A 302 -8.42 -24.27 6.37
C ASP A 302 -8.71 -25.41 7.35
N ARG A 303 -7.76 -26.33 7.52
CA ARG A 303 -7.87 -27.48 8.44
C ARG A 303 -8.01 -27.06 9.90
N PHE A 304 -7.25 -26.06 10.34
CA PHE A 304 -7.17 -25.68 11.76
C PHE A 304 -8.09 -24.53 12.17
N HIS A 305 -8.45 -23.66 11.23
CA HIS A 305 -9.19 -22.42 11.54
C HIS A 305 -10.49 -22.26 10.74
N GLY A 306 -10.80 -23.20 9.84
CA GLY A 306 -11.97 -23.17 8.98
C GLY A 306 -11.77 -22.29 7.74
N THR A 307 -12.20 -22.81 6.58
CA THR A 307 -12.03 -22.14 5.29
C THR A 307 -12.67 -20.76 5.28
N GLY A 308 -11.89 -19.77 4.85
CA GLY A 308 -12.36 -18.40 4.70
C GLY A 308 -12.65 -17.68 6.02
N SER A 309 -12.12 -18.15 7.16
CA SER A 309 -12.20 -17.41 8.43
C SER A 309 -11.11 -16.33 8.54
N ALA A 310 -11.30 -15.38 9.45
CA ALA A 310 -10.27 -14.37 9.75
C ALA A 310 -9.00 -15.01 10.33
N GLN A 311 -9.15 -16.00 11.21
CA GLN A 311 -8.05 -16.76 11.81
C GLN A 311 -7.26 -17.53 10.75
N ALA A 312 -7.93 -18.11 9.76
CA ALA A 312 -7.25 -18.75 8.64
C ALA A 312 -6.35 -17.76 7.88
N VAL A 313 -6.84 -16.55 7.60
CA VAL A 313 -6.04 -15.51 6.89
C VAL A 313 -4.82 -15.06 7.71
N LEU A 314 -4.93 -15.01 9.04
CA LEU A 314 -3.80 -14.67 9.92
C LEU A 314 -2.74 -15.76 9.96
N ALA A 315 -3.17 -17.02 9.86
CA ALA A 315 -2.28 -18.18 9.73
C ALA A 315 -1.62 -18.28 8.34
N MET A 316 -1.56 -17.17 7.57
CA MET A 316 -0.92 -17.11 6.26
C MET A 316 0.27 -16.11 6.18
N PRO A 317 1.30 -16.24 7.05
CA PRO A 317 2.43 -15.32 7.07
C PRO A 317 3.20 -15.27 5.75
N TYR A 318 3.35 -16.37 5.02
CA TYR A 318 4.11 -16.43 3.77
C TYR A 318 3.37 -15.76 2.61
N LEU A 319 2.04 -15.94 2.51
CA LEU A 319 1.22 -15.17 1.58
C LEU A 319 1.24 -13.68 1.92
N ARG A 320 1.15 -13.30 3.20
CA ARG A 320 1.28 -11.90 3.63
C ARG A 320 2.65 -11.32 3.27
N ALA A 321 3.73 -12.06 3.48
CA ALA A 321 5.08 -11.68 3.08
C ALA A 321 5.21 -11.47 1.56
N SER A 322 4.55 -12.33 0.77
CA SER A 322 4.48 -12.19 -0.69
C SER A 322 3.78 -10.89 -1.13
N VAL A 323 2.76 -10.45 -0.39
CA VAL A 323 2.09 -9.16 -0.62
C VAL A 323 3.00 -7.98 -0.29
N MET A 324 3.67 -8.01 0.87
CA MET A 324 4.62 -6.97 1.26
C MET A 324 5.78 -6.86 0.28
N GLU A 325 6.23 -8.01 -0.23
CA GLU A 325 7.27 -8.09 -1.22
C GLU A 325 6.86 -7.51 -2.57
N ALA A 326 5.63 -7.75 -3.01
CA ALA A 326 5.08 -7.09 -4.19
C ALA A 326 5.01 -5.56 -4.00
N ALA A 327 4.66 -5.09 -2.81
CA ALA A 327 4.63 -3.66 -2.47
C ALA A 327 6.03 -3.04 -2.39
N ARG A 328 7.07 -3.79 -2.02
CA ARG A 328 8.48 -3.35 -2.13
C ARG A 328 8.92 -3.25 -3.57
N LEU A 329 8.69 -4.29 -4.36
CA LEU A 329 9.16 -4.37 -5.74
C LEU A 329 8.52 -3.29 -6.62
N TRP A 330 7.23 -3.04 -6.41
CA TRP A 330 6.45 -2.06 -7.17
C TRP A 330 5.56 -1.24 -6.23
N PRO A 331 6.11 -0.20 -5.58
CA PRO A 331 5.38 0.57 -4.59
C PRO A 331 4.22 1.37 -5.20
N VAL A 332 3.15 1.51 -4.43
CA VAL A 332 2.01 2.40 -4.73
C VAL A 332 2.26 3.81 -4.19
N VAL A 333 2.81 3.90 -2.97
CA VAL A 333 3.30 5.15 -2.39
C VAL A 333 4.77 5.26 -2.75
N ARG A 334 5.07 6.06 -3.76
CA ARG A 334 6.43 6.14 -4.31
C ARG A 334 7.39 6.89 -3.39
N ASP A 335 6.88 7.84 -2.59
CA ASP A 335 7.69 8.72 -1.74
C ASP A 335 7.10 8.88 -0.34
N LEU A 336 7.97 8.79 0.67
CA LEU A 336 7.65 9.03 2.08
C LEU A 336 8.11 10.43 2.53
N ALA A 337 7.77 11.47 1.75
CA ALA A 337 8.20 12.84 2.02
C ALA A 337 7.72 13.37 3.38
N ARG A 338 8.62 14.05 4.10
CA ARG A 338 8.40 14.77 5.36
C ARG A 338 8.71 16.25 5.18
N VAL A 339 8.16 17.09 6.05
CA VAL A 339 8.55 18.50 6.19
C VAL A 339 9.01 18.73 7.62
N MET A 340 10.12 19.42 7.79
CA MET A 340 10.67 19.76 9.10
C MET A 340 9.75 20.77 9.78
N ALA A 341 9.17 20.38 10.92
CA ALA A 341 8.28 21.23 11.70
C ALA A 341 9.02 22.26 12.55
N ARG A 342 10.31 22.01 12.77
CA ARG A 342 11.27 22.83 13.51
C ARG A 342 12.66 22.48 13.03
N ASP A 343 13.60 23.36 13.31
CA ASP A 343 15.02 23.09 13.20
C ASP A 343 15.40 21.80 13.96
N ALA A 344 16.25 20.98 13.35
CA ALA A 344 16.70 19.73 13.95
C ALA A 344 18.19 19.49 13.67
N ASP A 345 18.88 18.95 14.68
CA ASP A 345 20.23 18.42 14.51
C ASP A 345 20.18 17.10 13.71
N TRP A 346 21.13 16.98 12.79
CA TRP A 346 21.40 15.81 11.96
C TRP A 346 22.89 15.52 11.97
N ASP A 347 23.33 14.88 13.06
CA ASP A 347 24.71 14.47 13.28
C ASP A 347 25.65 15.68 13.33
N GLY A 348 25.26 16.69 14.12
CA GLY A 348 26.00 17.95 14.27
C GLY A 348 25.69 18.99 13.18
N ARG A 349 24.80 18.68 12.24
CA ARG A 349 24.41 19.57 11.13
C ARG A 349 22.96 20.01 11.27
N LEU A 350 22.67 21.28 10.98
CA LEU A 350 21.32 21.81 11.06
C LEU A 350 20.51 21.46 9.81
N VAL A 351 19.35 20.82 10.00
CA VAL A 351 18.28 20.81 8.99
C VAL A 351 17.22 21.84 9.41
N PRO A 352 17.02 22.91 8.62
CA PRO A 352 16.14 24.00 9.01
C PRO A 352 14.67 23.59 8.94
N GLN A 353 13.85 24.27 9.74
CA GLN A 353 12.40 24.25 9.62
C GLN A 353 11.96 24.49 8.16
N ASP A 354 10.83 23.91 7.78
CA ASP A 354 10.19 24.01 6.46
C ASP A 354 10.98 23.35 5.31
N ALA A 355 12.20 22.86 5.55
CA ALA A 355 12.86 21.96 4.62
C ALA A 355 12.08 20.65 4.48
N GLU A 356 12.09 20.08 3.27
CA GLU A 356 11.53 18.75 3.03
C GLU A 356 12.60 17.67 3.15
N VAL A 357 12.21 16.48 3.60
CA VAL A 357 13.07 15.29 3.56
C VAL A 357 12.39 14.25 2.69
N LEU A 358 13.07 13.84 1.62
CA LEU A 358 12.56 12.88 0.63
C LEU A 358 13.17 11.50 0.88
N ILE A 359 12.30 10.52 1.11
CA ILE A 359 12.63 9.08 1.10
C ILE A 359 11.92 8.46 -0.10
N SER A 360 12.68 8.05 -1.11
CA SER A 360 12.16 7.42 -2.33
C SER A 360 12.04 5.91 -2.11
N THR A 361 10.82 5.40 -1.98
CA THR A 361 10.59 3.95 -1.83
C THR A 361 10.95 3.18 -3.10
N VAL A 362 10.84 3.84 -4.26
CA VAL A 362 11.27 3.29 -5.56
C VAL A 362 12.78 3.05 -5.55
N TYR A 363 13.54 3.98 -4.98
CA TYR A 363 14.99 3.84 -4.82
C TYR A 363 15.33 2.78 -3.78
N HIS A 364 14.93 2.95 -2.52
CA HIS A 364 15.32 2.04 -1.45
C HIS A 364 14.83 0.61 -1.67
N GLY A 365 13.68 0.43 -2.34
CA GLY A 365 13.21 -0.90 -2.73
C GLY A 365 14.10 -1.60 -3.76
N ARG A 366 14.90 -0.86 -4.54
CA ARG A 366 15.69 -1.35 -5.69
C ARG A 366 17.18 -0.99 -5.67
N ALA A 367 17.66 -0.33 -4.61
CA ALA A 367 19.00 0.20 -4.52
C ALA A 367 20.10 -0.88 -4.67
N ALA A 368 21.25 -0.49 -5.24
CA ALA A 368 22.34 -1.41 -5.53
C ALA A 368 22.92 -2.08 -4.28
N TYR A 369 22.90 -1.41 -3.12
CA TYR A 369 23.37 -1.97 -1.85
C TYR A 369 22.57 -3.20 -1.38
N ARG A 370 21.42 -3.50 -2.00
CA ARG A 370 20.64 -4.72 -1.73
C ARG A 370 21.13 -5.94 -2.52
N GLY A 371 22.11 -5.77 -3.40
CA GLY A 371 22.63 -6.82 -4.27
C GLY A 371 21.53 -7.49 -5.09
N ARG A 372 21.54 -8.84 -5.14
CA ARG A 372 20.60 -9.61 -5.97
C ARG A 372 19.14 -9.46 -5.53
N ALA A 373 18.87 -9.22 -4.25
CA ALA A 373 17.51 -9.10 -3.69
C ALA A 373 16.76 -7.87 -4.23
N ALA A 374 17.49 -6.82 -4.67
CA ALA A 374 16.90 -5.62 -5.27
C ALA A 374 15.86 -5.96 -6.36
N ASN A 375 16.18 -6.95 -7.20
CA ASN A 375 15.40 -7.28 -8.39
C ASN A 375 14.94 -8.75 -8.43
N ARG A 376 14.73 -9.36 -7.27
CA ARG A 376 14.21 -10.72 -7.12
C ARG A 376 12.98 -10.70 -6.21
N PHE A 377 12.08 -11.65 -6.42
CA PHE A 377 10.96 -11.89 -5.52
C PHE A 377 11.45 -12.71 -4.33
N THR A 378 11.60 -12.06 -3.18
CA THR A 378 12.16 -12.66 -1.97
C THR A 378 11.23 -12.46 -0.77
N PRO A 379 10.05 -13.10 -0.70
CA PRO A 379 9.15 -13.02 0.45
C PRO A 379 9.81 -13.40 1.78
N GLN A 380 10.80 -14.29 1.75
CA GLN A 380 11.52 -14.79 2.93
C GLN A 380 12.07 -13.68 3.82
N GLN A 381 12.49 -12.54 3.24
CA GLN A 381 13.04 -11.42 4.03
C GLN A 381 12.04 -10.81 5.02
N TRP A 382 10.74 -11.01 4.79
CA TRP A 382 9.66 -10.55 5.69
C TRP A 382 9.28 -11.61 6.73
N ILE A 383 9.78 -12.84 6.58
CA ILE A 383 9.55 -13.95 7.50
C ILE A 383 10.73 -14.09 8.47
N ASP A 384 11.95 -14.00 7.95
CA ASP A 384 13.17 -14.10 8.75
C ASP A 384 13.52 -12.82 9.54
N GLY A 385 12.72 -11.76 9.38
CA GLY A 385 12.89 -10.48 10.06
C GLY A 385 13.98 -9.57 9.47
N SER A 386 14.70 -9.99 8.43
CA SER A 386 15.75 -9.15 7.81
C SER A 386 15.19 -7.84 7.23
N ALA A 387 13.95 -7.85 6.73
CA ALA A 387 13.26 -6.64 6.29
C ALA A 387 12.97 -5.68 7.44
N ASP A 388 12.77 -6.15 8.67
CA ASP A 388 12.50 -5.28 9.82
C ASP A 388 13.74 -4.47 10.22
N GLY A 389 14.94 -5.04 10.04
CA GLY A 389 16.21 -4.34 10.23
C GLY A 389 16.48 -3.24 9.20
N ASP A 390 15.91 -3.36 8.00
CA ASP A 390 16.12 -2.41 6.91
C ASP A 390 15.01 -1.35 6.84
N TRP A 391 15.33 -0.15 7.31
CA TRP A 391 14.39 0.98 7.31
C TRP A 391 14.13 1.58 5.93
N GLY A 392 14.95 1.25 4.92
CA GLY A 392 14.65 1.52 3.52
C GLY A 392 13.46 0.70 3.01
N LEU A 393 13.15 -0.44 3.65
CA LEU A 393 11.98 -1.27 3.34
C LEU A 393 10.75 -0.85 4.14
N SER A 394 10.09 0.21 3.69
CA SER A 394 8.95 0.82 4.39
C SER A 394 7.68 0.92 3.51
N PRO A 395 7.10 -0.22 3.03
CA PRO A 395 5.95 -0.21 2.12
C PRO A 395 4.70 0.49 2.69
N ALA A 396 4.58 0.56 4.02
CA ALA A 396 3.52 1.26 4.72
C ALA A 396 4.04 2.42 5.62
N SER A 397 5.24 2.96 5.30
CA SER A 397 5.99 3.82 6.23
C SER A 397 6.30 3.12 7.57
N ARG A 398 6.90 3.82 8.53
CA ARG A 398 7.32 3.28 9.84
C ARG A 398 7.28 4.35 10.93
N GLY A 399 7.43 3.91 12.18
CA GLY A 399 7.55 4.75 13.38
C GLY A 399 6.29 5.57 13.67
N PRO A 400 6.42 6.72 14.36
CA PRO A 400 5.27 7.56 14.77
C PRO A 400 4.37 8.01 13.62
N ALA A 401 4.90 8.04 12.40
CA ALA A 401 4.17 8.39 11.18
C ALA A 401 3.84 7.19 10.27
N GLY A 402 3.94 5.95 10.78
CA GLY A 402 3.55 4.72 10.07
C GLY A 402 2.07 4.73 9.67
N CYS A 403 1.69 4.05 8.58
CA CYS A 403 0.29 4.02 8.14
C CYS A 403 -0.61 3.29 9.16
N PRO A 404 -1.59 3.96 9.81
CA PRO A 404 -2.40 3.32 10.85
C PRO A 404 -3.33 2.22 10.32
N GLY A 405 -3.47 2.08 9.00
CA GLY A 405 -4.24 1.02 8.36
C GLY A 405 -3.39 -0.08 7.73
N ALA A 406 -2.08 -0.16 8.01
CA ALA A 406 -1.21 -1.13 7.35
C ALA A 406 -1.62 -2.57 7.63
N ASP A 407 -1.87 -2.93 8.89
CA ASP A 407 -2.24 -4.29 9.29
C ASP A 407 -3.55 -4.71 8.63
N LEU A 408 -4.58 -3.88 8.74
CA LEU A 408 -5.86 -4.10 8.07
C LEU A 408 -5.71 -4.20 6.54
N GLY A 409 -4.93 -3.30 5.93
CA GLY A 409 -4.73 -3.28 4.48
C GLY A 409 -4.05 -4.56 3.98
N PHE A 410 -2.96 -4.98 4.60
CA PHE A 410 -2.28 -6.22 4.23
C PHE A 410 -3.16 -7.44 4.53
N PHE A 411 -3.89 -7.46 5.64
CA PHE A 411 -4.84 -8.52 5.96
C PHE A 411 -5.91 -8.69 4.89
N LEU A 412 -6.52 -7.61 4.41
CA LEU A 412 -7.54 -7.67 3.35
C LEU A 412 -6.97 -8.11 2.01
N ILE A 413 -5.77 -7.67 1.64
CA ILE A 413 -5.09 -8.11 0.42
C ILE A 413 -4.77 -9.61 0.51
N THR A 414 -4.23 -10.07 1.64
CA THR A 414 -3.96 -11.49 1.89
C THR A 414 -5.24 -12.32 1.81
N GLY A 415 -6.31 -11.89 2.48
CA GLY A 415 -7.61 -12.57 2.44
C GLY A 415 -8.19 -12.65 1.02
N PHE A 416 -8.08 -11.56 0.25
CA PHE A 416 -8.51 -11.54 -1.15
C PHE A 416 -7.72 -12.54 -1.99
N LEU A 417 -6.38 -12.53 -1.88
CA LEU A 417 -5.54 -13.47 -2.63
C LEU A 417 -5.80 -14.91 -2.19
N ALA A 418 -5.92 -15.18 -0.90
CA ALA A 418 -6.23 -16.50 -0.37
C ALA A 418 -7.56 -17.03 -0.91
N ALA A 419 -8.62 -16.21 -0.90
CA ALA A 419 -9.91 -16.56 -1.48
C ALA A 419 -9.80 -16.86 -2.99
N THR A 420 -9.00 -16.09 -3.73
CA THR A 420 -8.80 -16.35 -5.17
C THR A 420 -7.99 -17.63 -5.45
N LEU A 421 -6.89 -17.85 -4.73
CA LEU A 421 -5.96 -18.98 -4.93
C LEU A 421 -6.54 -20.33 -4.48
N ARG A 422 -7.51 -20.32 -3.55
CA ARG A 422 -8.29 -21.52 -3.22
C ARG A 422 -9.14 -22.00 -4.40
N LYS A 423 -9.70 -21.07 -5.17
CA LYS A 423 -10.74 -21.36 -6.17
C LYS A 423 -10.19 -21.63 -7.56
N ALA A 424 -9.06 -21.02 -7.90
CA ALA A 424 -8.55 -21.08 -9.26
C ALA A 424 -7.03 -20.99 -9.33
N ARG A 425 -6.50 -21.49 -10.44
CA ARG A 425 -5.13 -21.26 -10.90
C ARG A 425 -5.12 -20.07 -11.86
N PHE A 426 -4.05 -19.28 -11.77
CA PHE A 426 -3.90 -18.07 -12.56
C PHE A 426 -2.64 -18.13 -13.42
N ARG A 427 -2.75 -17.66 -14.66
CA ARG A 427 -1.62 -17.48 -15.57
C ARG A 427 -1.63 -16.07 -16.14
N LEU A 428 -0.57 -15.31 -15.90
CA LEU A 428 -0.40 -13.96 -16.44
C LEU A 428 -0.30 -14.01 -17.98
N LEU A 429 -1.04 -13.12 -18.66
CA LEU A 429 -1.13 -13.10 -20.13
C LEU A 429 -0.44 -11.89 -20.78
N THR A 430 0.00 -10.91 -20.00
CA THR A 430 0.30 -9.56 -20.51
C THR A 430 1.76 -9.15 -20.41
N GLN A 431 2.52 -9.76 -19.50
CA GLN A 431 3.93 -9.49 -19.34
C GLN A 431 4.64 -10.78 -18.94
N GLU A 432 5.84 -11.00 -19.48
CA GLU A 432 6.68 -12.11 -19.08
C GLU A 432 7.45 -11.72 -17.80
N LEU A 433 7.22 -12.48 -16.75
CA LEU A 433 7.99 -12.43 -15.51
C LEU A 433 8.54 -13.83 -15.27
N ARG A 434 9.81 -13.94 -14.89
CA ARG A 434 10.45 -15.24 -14.66
C ARG A 434 11.33 -15.22 -13.41
N PRO A 435 11.42 -16.34 -12.67
CA PRO A 435 12.25 -16.43 -11.47
C PRO A 435 13.75 -16.26 -11.72
N ASP A 436 14.23 -16.62 -12.92
CA ASP A 436 15.66 -16.72 -13.22
C ASP A 436 16.28 -15.38 -13.67
N ILE A 437 15.48 -14.41 -14.11
CA ILE A 437 15.93 -13.08 -14.56
C ILE A 437 15.57 -11.97 -13.57
N PRO A 438 16.29 -10.81 -13.58
CA PRO A 438 15.88 -9.62 -12.84
C PRO A 438 14.46 -9.16 -13.19
N LEU A 439 13.64 -9.00 -12.16
CA LEU A 439 12.30 -8.44 -12.30
C LEU A 439 12.40 -7.00 -12.80
N PRO A 440 11.48 -6.57 -13.70
CA PRO A 440 11.48 -5.21 -14.19
C PRO A 440 11.27 -4.22 -13.04
N VAL A 441 11.87 -3.03 -13.17
CA VAL A 441 11.71 -1.93 -12.20
C VAL A 441 10.23 -1.56 -12.05
N ASN A 442 9.45 -1.68 -13.12
CA ASN A 442 8.01 -1.40 -13.13
C ASN A 442 7.21 -2.58 -13.69
N PHE A 443 6.03 -2.78 -13.10
CA PHE A 443 4.98 -3.65 -13.59
C PHE A 443 3.71 -2.81 -13.76
N ASP A 444 3.06 -2.96 -14.92
CA ASP A 444 1.83 -2.27 -15.26
C ASP A 444 0.61 -3.09 -14.80
N PRO A 445 -0.01 -2.75 -13.65
CA PRO A 445 -1.19 -3.46 -13.19
C PRO A 445 -2.42 -3.13 -14.06
N PHE A 446 -2.48 -1.98 -14.72
CA PHE A 446 -3.71 -1.45 -15.31
C PHE A 446 -4.15 -2.21 -16.55
N HIS A 447 -3.19 -2.83 -17.24
CA HIS A 447 -3.44 -3.66 -18.42
C HIS A 447 -3.25 -5.15 -18.15
N ALA A 448 -2.97 -5.55 -16.90
CA ALA A 448 -2.76 -6.94 -16.53
C ALA A 448 -4.01 -7.81 -16.77
N LYS A 449 -3.79 -9.00 -17.32
CA LYS A 449 -4.80 -10.01 -17.59
C LYS A 449 -4.32 -11.38 -17.13
N PHE A 450 -5.21 -12.14 -16.51
CA PHE A 450 -4.93 -13.50 -16.05
C PHE A 450 -5.91 -14.47 -16.70
N ALA A 451 -5.40 -15.52 -17.32
CA ALA A 451 -6.21 -16.70 -17.56
C ALA A 451 -6.54 -17.34 -16.22
N VAL A 452 -7.79 -17.77 -16.07
CA VAL A 452 -8.31 -18.42 -14.87
C VAL A 452 -8.65 -19.85 -15.26
N ALA A 453 -8.12 -20.82 -14.52
CA ALA A 453 -8.41 -22.23 -14.71
C ALA A 453 -8.86 -22.82 -13.38
N ASP A 454 -9.74 -23.82 -13.44
CA ASP A 454 -10.18 -24.52 -12.24
C ASP A 454 -8.98 -25.18 -11.53
N LYS A 455 -9.02 -25.17 -10.21
CA LYS A 455 -8.14 -26.00 -9.41
C LYS A 455 -8.75 -27.41 -9.42
N PRO A 456 -8.01 -28.47 -9.81
CA PRO A 456 -8.55 -29.82 -9.68
C PRO A 456 -8.96 -30.05 -8.23
N ASP A 457 -10.10 -30.71 -8.01
CA ASP A 457 -10.53 -31.10 -6.66
C ASP A 457 -9.37 -31.79 -5.96
N ALA A 458 -9.07 -31.37 -4.73
CA ALA A 458 -8.10 -32.07 -3.92
C ALA A 458 -8.56 -33.54 -3.82
N PRO A 459 -7.67 -34.53 -4.03
CA PRO A 459 -8.05 -35.91 -3.78
C PRO A 459 -8.58 -36.00 -2.33
N PRO A 460 -9.67 -36.74 -2.08
CA PRO A 460 -10.23 -36.84 -0.74
C PRO A 460 -9.12 -37.26 0.23
N THR A 461 -9.00 -36.55 1.34
CA THR A 461 -8.09 -36.90 2.43
C THR A 461 -8.33 -38.36 2.76
N VAL A 462 -7.36 -39.22 2.42
CA VAL A 462 -7.38 -40.61 2.85
C VAL A 462 -7.26 -40.56 4.37
N MET A 463 -8.38 -40.67 5.06
CA MET A 463 -8.37 -41.05 6.47
C MET A 463 -7.61 -42.37 6.54
N VAL A 464 -6.36 -42.31 6.99
CA VAL A 464 -5.64 -43.51 7.41
C VAL A 464 -6.44 -44.04 8.61
N SER A 465 -7.31 -45.00 8.33
CA SER A 465 -7.90 -45.85 9.34
C SER A 465 -6.74 -46.47 10.11
N MET A 466 -6.49 -46.00 11.33
CA MET A 466 -5.70 -46.77 12.28
C MET A 466 -6.44 -48.09 12.49
N GLY A 467 -5.97 -49.15 11.83
CA GLY A 467 -6.40 -50.50 12.12
C GLY A 467 -6.04 -50.84 13.57
N PRO A 468 -6.88 -51.61 14.28
CA PRO A 468 -6.60 -51.99 15.66
C PRO A 468 -5.31 -52.80 15.73
N GLY A 469 -4.47 -52.46 16.71
CA GLY A 469 -3.17 -53.08 16.94
C GLY A 469 -3.25 -54.58 17.17
N ASN A 470 -2.32 -55.31 16.56
CA ASN A 470 -1.88 -56.60 17.07
C ASN A 470 -0.76 -56.33 18.06
N GLU A 471 -1.06 -56.41 19.36
CA GLU A 471 -0.07 -56.67 20.39
C GLU A 471 0.28 -58.16 20.31
N ASP A 472 1.47 -58.46 19.79
CA ASP A 472 2.09 -59.77 19.84
C ASP A 472 2.93 -59.83 21.13
N TYR A 473 2.47 -60.60 22.11
CA TYR A 473 3.25 -60.94 23.30
C TYR A 473 4.16 -62.12 22.94
N GLY A 474 5.45 -61.84 22.77
CA GLY A 474 6.50 -62.86 22.74
C GLY A 474 7.33 -62.79 24.03
N GLU A 475 7.24 -63.83 24.84
CA GLU A 475 8.21 -64.19 25.88
C GLU A 475 9.55 -64.57 25.22
N ASP A 476 10.63 -63.91 25.61
CA ASP A 476 11.90 -64.47 26.13
C ASP A 476 13.04 -63.42 26.14
#